data_AF-A0A9Q3H7G0-F1
#
_entry.id   AF-A0A9Q3H7G0-F1
#
_cell.length_a   1.000
_cell.length_b   1.000
_cell.length_c   1.000
_cell.angle_alpha   90.00
_cell.angle_beta   90.00
_cell.angle_gamma   90.00
#
_symmetry.space_group_name_H-M   'P 1'
#
loop_
_entity.id
_entity.type
_entity.pdbx_description
1 polymer ?
#
loop_
_entity_poly.entity_id
_entity_poly.type
_entity_poly.pdbx_seq_one_letter_code
_entity_poly.pdbx_strand_id
1 'polypeptide(L)'
;MKQISVIKHEGTTPERHLFLREKLKEAEFNNELTEEMKEKLSYLLHNYKSSFEADKEPLGAIMGNKVNITLNVDNLYLPLLRRPSYPAIPRARQAVEVNI
;
A
#
# COMPACT_ATOMS: atom_id res chain seq x y z
N MET A 1 -20.40 0.11 -19.24
CA MET A 1 -20.59 1.16 -18.21
C MET A 1 -21.27 0.52 -17.01
N LYS A 2 -20.54 0.28 -15.91
CA LYS A 2 -21.13 -0.27 -14.66
C LYS A 2 -21.64 0.89 -13.82
N GLN A 3 -22.94 0.85 -13.50
CA GLN A 3 -23.59 1.80 -12.60
C GLN A 3 -22.96 1.70 -11.21
N ILE A 4 -22.50 2.83 -10.68
CA ILE A 4 -22.11 2.96 -9.27
C ILE A 4 -23.42 3.04 -8.50
N SER A 5 -23.85 1.90 -7.93
CA SER A 5 -24.99 1.84 -7.05
C SER A 5 -24.73 2.71 -5.83
N VAL A 6 -25.55 3.75 -5.66
CA VAL A 6 -25.60 4.59 -4.46
C VAL A 6 -25.92 3.71 -3.26
N ILE A 7 -24.92 3.43 -2.43
CA ILE A 7 -25.07 2.66 -1.20
C ILE A 7 -25.73 3.58 -0.16
N LYS A 8 -26.85 3.11 0.39
CA LYS A 8 -27.69 3.79 1.37
C LYS A 8 -26.88 4.17 2.62
N HIS A 9 -27.07 5.42 3.07
CA HIS A 9 -26.51 5.97 4.30
C HIS A 9 -27.24 5.42 5.52
N GLU A 10 -26.67 4.43 6.23
CA GLU A 10 -27.13 4.08 7.57
C GLU A 10 -25.96 3.67 8.47
N GLY A 11 -25.77 4.41 9.56
CA GLY A 11 -24.91 4.04 10.69
C GLY A 11 -23.57 4.77 10.76
N THR A 12 -23.48 5.79 11.61
CA THR A 12 -22.21 6.33 12.11
C THR A 12 -21.56 5.27 13.00
N THR A 13 -20.84 4.33 12.38
CA THR A 13 -20.08 3.33 13.11
C THR A 13 -18.96 4.01 13.89
N PRO A 14 -18.71 3.66 15.15
CA PRO A 14 -17.62 4.24 15.96
C PRO A 14 -16.25 4.08 15.28
N GLU A 15 -16.07 3.05 14.47
CA GLU A 15 -14.88 2.80 13.65
C GLU A 15 -14.58 3.91 12.64
N ARG A 16 -15.62 4.52 12.04
CA ARG A 16 -15.45 5.61 11.07
C ARG A 16 -14.92 6.87 11.74
N HIS A 17 -15.38 7.17 12.95
CA HIS A 17 -14.88 8.31 13.73
C HIS A 17 -13.41 8.12 14.12
N LEU A 18 -13.02 6.90 14.47
CA LEU A 18 -11.63 6.56 14.77
C LEU A 18 -10.73 6.70 13.52
N PHE A 19 -11.20 6.20 12.37
CA PHE A 19 -10.51 6.38 11.08
C PHE A 19 -10.31 7.85 10.71
N LEU A 20 -11.35 8.67 10.86
CA LEU A 20 -11.27 10.12 10.64
C LEU A 20 -10.22 10.79 11.53
N ARG A 21 -10.17 10.41 12.82
CA ARG A 21 -9.28 11.01 13.81
C ARG A 21 -7.82 10.58 13.66
N GLU A 22 -7.57 9.35 13.24
CA GLU A 22 -6.21 8.80 13.14
C GLU A 22 -5.61 8.99 11.75
N LYS A 23 -6.37 8.69 10.69
CA LYS A 23 -5.86 8.65 9.31
C LYS A 23 -6.11 9.92 8.52
N LEU A 24 -7.23 10.61 8.77
CA LEU A 24 -7.58 11.85 8.04
C LEU A 24 -7.15 13.12 8.79
N LYS A 25 -6.52 13.02 9.96
CA LYS A 25 -6.02 14.18 10.71
C LYS A 25 -4.89 14.91 9.98
N GLU A 26 -4.06 14.18 9.27
CA GLU A 26 -2.95 14.71 8.47
C GLU A 26 -3.37 15.01 7.02
N ALA A 27 -4.62 14.73 6.66
CA ALA A 27 -5.11 14.94 5.30
C ALA A 27 -5.51 16.40 5.08
N GLU A 28 -4.92 17.02 4.07
CA GLU A 28 -5.34 18.33 3.59
C GLU A 28 -6.44 18.17 2.53
N PHE A 29 -7.60 18.77 2.77
CA PHE A 29 -8.68 18.84 1.80
C PHE A 29 -8.62 20.17 1.06
N ASN A 30 -9.00 20.17 -0.23
CA ASN A 30 -9.15 21.40 -0.99
C ASN A 30 -10.20 22.31 -0.33
N ASN A 31 -9.90 23.61 -0.23
CA ASN A 31 -10.78 24.64 0.34
C ASN A 31 -12.07 24.86 -0.47
N GLU A 32 -12.11 24.41 -1.72
CA GLU A 32 -13.29 24.50 -2.59
C GLU A 32 -14.35 23.42 -2.30
N LEU A 33 -14.03 22.41 -1.47
CA LEU A 33 -14.99 21.36 -1.14
C LEU A 33 -16.03 21.84 -0.13
N THR A 34 -17.30 21.64 -0.47
CA THR A 34 -18.42 21.78 0.47
C THR A 34 -18.40 20.68 1.52
N GLU A 35 -18.96 20.95 2.70
CA GLU A 35 -19.00 20.00 3.81
C GLU A 35 -19.72 18.68 3.45
N GLU A 36 -20.79 18.74 2.66
CA GLU A 36 -21.49 17.55 2.15
C GLU A 36 -20.58 16.66 1.29
N MET A 37 -19.70 17.27 0.48
CA MET A 37 -18.73 16.55 -0.35
C MET A 37 -17.65 15.89 0.51
N LYS A 38 -17.19 16.58 1.57
CA LYS A 38 -16.21 16.03 2.51
C LYS A 38 -16.79 14.85 3.27
N GLU A 39 -18.03 14.92 3.71
CA GLU A 39 -18.70 13.79 4.36
C GLU A 39 -18.82 12.59 3.42
N LYS A 40 -19.23 12.82 2.18
CA LYS A 40 -19.33 11.75 1.16
C LYS A 40 -17.96 11.14 0.84
N LEU A 41 -16.92 11.96 0.75
CA LEU A 41 -15.56 11.51 0.54
C LEU A 41 -15.05 10.68 1.73
N SER A 42 -15.28 11.15 2.96
CA SER A 42 -14.89 10.42 4.17
C SER A 42 -15.54 9.04 4.24
N TYR A 43 -16.80 8.94 3.81
CA TYR A 43 -17.54 7.69 3.74
C TYR A 43 -16.93 6.74 2.71
N LEU A 44 -16.62 7.23 1.51
CA LEU A 44 -15.99 6.43 0.46
C LEU A 44 -14.60 5.93 0.89
N LEU A 45 -13.77 6.80 1.46
CA LEU A 45 -12.43 6.45 1.93
C LEU A 45 -12.48 5.38 3.03
N HIS A 46 -13.40 5.51 3.99
CA HIS A 46 -13.58 4.50 5.03
C HIS A 46 -14.04 3.15 4.46
N ASN A 47 -15.03 3.16 3.55
CA ASN A 47 -15.58 1.94 2.98
C ASN A 47 -14.59 1.16 2.13
N TYR A 48 -13.72 1.87 1.40
CA TYR A 48 -12.70 1.25 0.56
C TYR A 48 -11.31 1.27 1.20
N LYS A 49 -11.21 1.41 2.53
CA LYS A 49 -9.93 1.51 3.26
C LYS A 49 -8.97 0.35 2.97
N SER A 50 -9.49 -0.85 2.74
CA SER A 50 -8.72 -2.06 2.41
C SER A 50 -8.19 -2.10 0.97
N SER A 51 -8.67 -1.22 0.10
CA SER A 51 -8.21 -1.11 -1.28
C SER A 51 -7.02 -0.18 -1.44
N PHE A 52 -6.71 0.61 -0.41
CA PHE A 52 -5.57 1.51 -0.38
C PHE A 52 -4.39 0.83 0.32
N GLU A 53 -3.18 1.16 -0.13
CA GLU A 53 -1.96 0.73 0.56
C GLU A 53 -1.92 1.37 1.94
N ALA A 54 -1.74 0.55 2.98
CA ALA A 54 -1.47 1.01 4.32
C ALA A 54 -0.09 0.52 4.73
N ASP A 55 0.61 1.24 5.61
CA ASP A 55 1.98 0.90 6.03
C ASP A 55 2.14 -0.54 6.56
N LYS A 56 1.04 -1.15 7.01
CA LYS A 56 1.01 -2.52 7.55
C LYS A 56 0.59 -3.59 6.53
N GLU A 57 0.05 -3.17 5.38
CA GLU A 57 -0.46 -4.05 4.32
C GLU A 57 0.02 -3.52 2.96
N PRO A 58 1.22 -3.94 2.50
CA PRO A 58 1.76 -3.50 1.23
C PRO A 58 0.91 -4.02 0.06
N LEU A 59 0.81 -3.22 -1.00
CA LEU A 59 0.15 -3.63 -2.22
C LEU A 59 0.91 -4.82 -2.83
N GLY A 60 0.19 -5.91 -3.12
CA GLY A 60 0.74 -7.05 -3.85
C GLY A 60 0.90 -8.34 -3.05
N ALA A 61 0.52 -8.38 -1.77
CA ALA A 61 0.31 -9.62 -1.02
C ALA A 61 -0.97 -10.36 -1.47
N ILE A 62 -1.18 -10.49 -2.78
CA ILE A 62 -2.33 -11.17 -3.37
C ILE A 62 -2.10 -12.68 -3.24
N MET A 63 -3.03 -13.36 -2.59
CA MET A 63 -3.01 -14.83 -2.52
C MET A 63 -2.97 -15.42 -3.93
N GLY A 64 -1.97 -16.27 -4.19
CA GLY A 64 -1.80 -16.96 -5.48
C GLY A 64 -0.72 -16.37 -6.40
N ASN A 65 -0.15 -15.20 -6.11
CA ASN A 65 0.97 -14.65 -6.89
C ASN A 65 2.35 -15.21 -6.46
N LYS A 66 2.39 -16.40 -5.86
CA LYS A 66 3.66 -17.04 -5.47
C LYS A 66 4.28 -17.67 -6.72
N VAL A 67 5.34 -17.06 -7.21
CA VAL A 67 6.11 -17.61 -8.35
C VAL A 67 7.09 -18.65 -7.82
N ASN A 68 6.99 -19.89 -8.29
CA ASN A 68 8.02 -20.91 -8.06
C ASN A 68 9.08 -20.79 -9.15
N ILE A 69 10.22 -20.17 -8.82
CA ILE A 69 11.35 -20.03 -9.74
C ILE A 69 12.26 -21.23 -9.54
N THR A 70 12.16 -22.22 -10.43
CA THR A 70 13.07 -23.38 -10.46
C THR A 70 14.11 -23.17 -11.55
N LEU A 71 15.39 -23.33 -11.23
CA LEU A 71 16.46 -23.31 -12.22
C LEU A 71 16.50 -24.68 -12.92
N ASN A 72 16.45 -24.69 -14.25
CA ASN A 72 16.55 -25.91 -15.07
C ASN A 72 17.98 -26.48 -15.13
N VAL A 73 18.92 -25.84 -14.44
CA VAL A 73 20.33 -26.22 -14.42
C VAL A 73 20.78 -26.28 -12.97
N ASP A 74 21.63 -27.26 -12.68
CA ASP A 74 22.38 -27.26 -11.43
C ASP A 74 23.31 -26.04 -11.40
N ASN A 75 23.49 -25.42 -10.23
CA ASN A 75 24.42 -24.32 -10.08
C ASN A 75 25.81 -24.77 -10.53
N LEU A 76 26.30 -24.25 -11.67
CA LEU A 76 27.60 -24.60 -12.24
C LEU A 76 28.78 -24.37 -11.28
N TYR A 77 28.57 -23.55 -10.24
CA TYR A 77 29.57 -23.23 -9.24
C TYR A 77 29.08 -23.58 -7.84
N LEU A 78 29.94 -24.23 -7.06
CA LEU A 78 29.73 -24.38 -5.61
C LEU A 78 29.52 -23.00 -4.98
N PRO A 79 28.65 -22.86 -3.95
CA PRO A 79 28.40 -21.58 -3.28
C PRO A 79 29.67 -20.85 -2.83
N LEU A 80 30.73 -21.60 -2.54
CA LEU A 80 32.06 -21.12 -2.13
C LEU A 80 32.81 -20.33 -3.23
N LEU A 81 32.43 -20.50 -4.50
CA LEU A 81 33.00 -19.78 -5.65
C LEU A 81 32.18 -18.54 -6.04
N ARG A 82 31.13 -18.23 -5.28
CA ARG A 82 30.32 -17.04 -5.52
C ARG A 82 31.16 -15.82 -5.13
N ARG A 83 31.43 -14.95 -6.11
CA ARG A 83 32.09 -13.67 -5.84
C ARG A 83 31.20 -12.84 -4.91
N PRO A 84 31.78 -12.10 -3.94
CA PRO A 84 31.00 -11.16 -3.16
C PRO A 84 30.37 -10.12 -4.10
N SER A 85 29.22 -9.58 -3.68
CA SER A 85 28.60 -8.46 -4.39
C SER A 85 29.63 -7.36 -4.60
N TYR A 86 29.68 -6.82 -5.82
CA TYR A 86 30.62 -5.75 -6.13
C TYR A 86 30.39 -4.57 -5.17
N PRO A 87 31.44 -3.95 -4.62
CA PRO A 87 31.27 -2.87 -3.67
C PRO A 87 30.50 -1.72 -4.32
N ALA A 88 29.30 -1.46 -3.81
CA ALA A 88 28.53 -0.30 -4.21
C ALA A 88 29.24 1.00 -3.79
N ILE A 89 29.12 2.05 -4.61
CA ILE A 89 29.61 3.39 -4.28
C ILE A 89 28.90 3.93 -3.02
N PRO A 90 29.55 4.78 -2.20
CA PRO A 90 28.98 5.25 -0.92
C PRO A 90 27.59 5.86 -1.04
N ARG A 91 27.36 6.67 -2.08
CA ARG A 91 26.06 7.27 -2.40
C ARG A 91 24.98 6.22 -2.68
N ALA A 92 25.34 5.16 -3.41
CA ALA A 92 24.41 4.07 -3.71
C ALA A 92 24.10 3.26 -2.45
N ARG A 93 25.08 3.03 -1.57
CA ARG A 93 24.85 2.36 -0.28
C ARG A 93 23.84 3.11 0.59
N GLN A 94 24.01 4.42 0.75
CA GLN A 94 23.07 5.25 1.51
C GLN A 94 21.65 5.22 0.95
N ALA A 95 21.49 5.28 -0.38
CA ALA A 95 20.18 5.20 -1.01
C ALA A 95 19.52 3.82 -0.87
N VAL A 96 20.34 2.76 -0.85
CA VAL A 96 19.89 1.38 -0.67
C VAL A 96 19.48 1.11 0.78
N GLU A 97 20.22 1.63 1.76
CA GLU A 97 19.90 1.51 3.20
C GLU A 97 18.56 2.14 3.60
N VAL A 98 18.06 3.12 2.84
CA VAL A 98 16.74 3.73 3.09
C VAL A 98 15.60 2.83 2.63
N ASN A 99 15.84 1.91 1.70
CA ASN A 99 14.81 1.16 0.98
C ASN A 99 14.90 -0.37 1.16
N ILE A 100 15.89 -0.86 1.92
CA ILE A 100 16.08 -2.27 2.28
C ILE A 100 15.96 -2.41 3.79
#